data_AF-A0A6N4E3C4-F1
#
_entry.id   AF-A0A6N4E3C4-F1
#
_cell.length_a   1.000
_cell.length_b   1.000
_cell.length_c   1.000
_cell.angle_alpha   90.00
_cell.angle_beta   90.00
_cell.angle_gamma   90.00
#
_symmetry.space_group_name_H-M   'P 1'
#
loop_
_entity.id
_entity.type
_entity.pdbx_description
1 polymer ?
#
loop_
_entity_poly.entity_id
_entity_poly.type
_entity_poly.pdbx_seq_one_letter_code
_entity_poly.pdbx_strand_id
1 'polypeptide(L)' 'HSLGMGCIGWGAFEYIMNDPRFDEIPMVLETIDDTLWAQEIEQLYALQRP' A
#
# COMPACT_ATOMS: atom_id res chain seq x y z
N HIS A 1 3.35 12.25 -4.21
CA HIS A 1 1.96 11.86 -4.56
C HIS A 1 1.47 10.85 -3.54
N SER A 2 0.15 10.67 -3.42
CA SER A 2 -0.52 9.61 -2.66
C SER A 2 -0.53 8.29 -3.44
N LEU A 3 -0.89 7.19 -2.79
CA LEU A 3 -1.00 5.87 -3.43
C LEU A 3 -1.96 5.91 -4.62
N GLY A 4 -1.58 5.25 -5.71
CA GLY A 4 -2.37 5.24 -6.95
C GLY A 4 -2.38 6.54 -7.77
N MET A 5 -1.89 7.66 -7.23
CA MET A 5 -1.87 8.97 -7.91
C MET A 5 -0.58 9.24 -8.69
N GLY A 6 0.38 8.31 -8.65
CA GLY A 6 1.62 8.34 -9.42
C GLY A 6 1.61 7.40 -10.63
N CYS A 7 2.77 7.17 -11.25
CA CYS A 7 2.89 6.36 -12.45
C CYS A 7 2.99 4.84 -12.20
N ILE A 8 3.14 4.41 -10.94
CA ILE A 8 3.21 2.98 -10.57
C ILE A 8 1.81 2.34 -10.62
N GLY A 9 0.76 3.09 -10.24
CA GLY A 9 -0.61 2.59 -10.13
C GLY A 9 -0.82 1.60 -8.96
N TRP A 10 -2.02 1.05 -8.85
CA TRP A 10 -2.42 0.16 -7.74
C TRP A 10 -1.91 -1.28 -7.88
N GLY A 11 -1.64 -1.76 -9.10
CA GLY A 11 -1.27 -3.15 -9.34
C GLY A 11 0.02 -3.58 -8.63
N ALA A 12 0.98 -2.67 -8.45
CA ALA A 12 2.19 -2.97 -7.69
C ALA A 12 1.91 -3.22 -6.20
N PHE A 13 1.01 -2.43 -5.61
CA PHE A 13 0.62 -2.59 -4.20
C PHE A 13 -0.23 -3.85 -4.00
N GLU A 14 -1.12 -4.18 -4.94
CA GLU A 14 -1.84 -5.46 -4.91
C GLU A 14 -0.88 -6.65 -4.93
N TYR A 15 0.18 -6.58 -5.75
CA TYR A 15 1.21 -7.62 -5.79
C TYR A 15 1.98 -7.72 -4.47
N ILE A 16 2.45 -6.59 -3.92
CA ILE A 16 3.21 -6.55 -2.66
C ILE A 16 2.36 -7.09 -1.49
N MET A 17 1.11 -6.63 -1.35
CA MET A 17 0.24 -6.99 -0.24
C MET A 17 -0.13 -8.48 -0.18
N ASN A 18 0.11 -9.23 -1.25
CA ASN A 18 -0.23 -10.65 -1.36
C ASN A 18 1.01 -11.54 -1.60
N ASP A 19 2.23 -11.00 -1.50
CA ASP A 19 3.46 -11.77 -1.69
C ASP A 19 4.12 -12.09 -0.33
N PRO A 20 4.28 -13.39 0.02
CA PRO A 20 4.71 -13.78 1.36
C PRO A 20 6.15 -13.37 1.69
N ARG A 21 6.94 -12.89 0.72
CA ARG A 21 8.28 -12.35 0.97
C ARG A 21 8.25 -11.01 1.71
N PHE A 22 7.10 -10.35 1.77
CA PHE A 22 6.88 -9.10 2.50
C PHE A 22 6.17 -9.32 3.85
N ASP A 23 5.93 -10.57 4.23
CA ASP A 23 5.42 -10.90 5.56
C ASP A 23 6.50 -10.64 6.64
N GLU A 24 6.06 -10.32 7.85
CA GLU A 24 6.91 -10.11 9.04
C GLU A 24 7.98 -9.01 8.90
N ILE A 25 7.87 -8.11 7.91
CA ILE A 25 8.73 -6.92 7.78
C ILE A 25 7.92 -5.62 7.92
N PRO A 26 8.53 -4.53 8.44
CA PRO A 26 7.88 -3.23 8.47
C PRO A 26 7.72 -2.67 7.05
N MET A 27 6.49 -2.32 6.68
CA MET A 27 6.21 -1.54 5.48
C MET A 27 5.81 -0.12 5.89
N VAL A 28 6.53 0.88 5.40
CA VAL A 28 6.40 2.29 5.82
C VAL A 28 5.88 3.13 4.66
N LEU A 29 4.78 3.87 4.89
CA LEU A 29 4.32 4.88 3.95
C LEU A 29 5.12 6.16 4.11
N GLU A 30 5.68 6.64 3.00
CA GLU A 30 6.36 7.93 2.89
C GLU A 30 5.67 8.80 1.80
N THR A 31 4.35 8.64 1.65
CA THR A 31 3.53 9.46 0.74
C THR A 31 3.47 10.90 1.25
N ILE A 32 3.26 11.85 0.33
CA ILE A 32 3.45 13.29 0.63
C ILE A 32 2.31 13.94 1.44
N ASP A 33 1.16 13.28 1.54
CA ASP A 33 -0.04 13.80 2.20
C ASP A 33 -0.39 12.88 3.36
N ASP A 34 0.08 13.26 4.55
CA ASP A 34 -0.07 12.49 5.78
C ASP A 34 -1.52 12.43 6.29
N THR A 35 -2.36 13.36 5.85
CA THR A 35 -3.79 13.39 6.18
C THR A 35 -4.54 12.17 5.62
N LEU A 36 -3.96 11.51 4.61
CA LEU A 36 -4.53 10.33 3.96
C LEU A 36 -3.95 9.00 4.47
N TRP A 37 -2.91 9.00 5.31
CA TRP A 37 -2.22 7.75 5.70
C TRP A 37 -3.14 6.71 6.32
N ALA A 38 -4.06 7.11 7.21
CA ALA A 38 -5.01 6.18 7.81
C ALA A 38 -5.86 5.45 6.74
N GLN A 39 -6.35 6.21 5.76
CA GLN A 39 -7.13 5.68 4.64
C GLN A 39 -6.27 4.81 3.70
N GLU A 40 -5.04 5.24 3.40
CA GLU A 40 -4.12 4.49 2.54
C GLU A 40 -3.73 3.13 3.15
N ILE A 41 -3.52 3.09 4.47
CA ILE A 41 -3.27 1.85 5.21
C ILE A 41 -4.48 0.92 5.12
N GLU A 42 -5.69 1.42 5.35
CA GLU A 42 -6.93 0.63 5.20
C GLU A 42 -7.08 0.08 3.78
N GLN A 43 -6.79 0.90 2.76
CA GLN A 43 -6.81 0.49 1.36
C GLN A 43 -5.83 -0.65 1.08
N LEU A 44 -4.61 -0.58 1.61
CA LEU A 44 -3.61 -1.64 1.46
C LEU A 44 -4.08 -2.96 2.08
N TYR A 45 -4.64 -2.93 3.30
CA TYR A 45 -5.18 -4.14 3.93
C TYR A 45 -6.37 -4.72 3.15
N ALA A 46 -7.20 -3.88 2.54
CA ALA A 46 -8.32 -4.33 1.71
C ALA A 46 -7.88 -5.05 0.42
N LEU A 47 -6.60 -4.95 0.02
CA LEU A 47 -6.05 -5.67 -1.13
C LEU A 47 -5.63 -7.11 -0.79
N GLN A 48 -5.56 -7.48 0.49
CA GLN A 48 -5.22 -8.84 0.91
C GLN A 48 -6.34 -9.81 0.53
N ARG A 49 -5.96 -10.87 -0.17
CA ARG A 49 -6.86 -11.94 -0.59
C ARG A 49 -7.03 -12.96 0.55
N PRO A 50 -8.19 -13.64 0.62
CA PRO A 50 -8.44 -14.68 1.62
C PRO A 50 -7.50 -15.88 1.49
#